data_AF-A0A7C6YD83-F1
#
_entry.id   AF-A0A7C6YD83-F1
#
_cell.length_a   1.000
_cell.length_b   1.000
_cell.length_c   1.000
_cell.angle_alpha   90.00
_cell.angle_beta   90.00
_cell.angle_gamma   90.00
#
_symmetry.space_group_name_H-M   'P 1'
#
loop_
_entity.id
_entity.type
_entity.pdbx_description
1 polymer ?
#
loop_
_entity_poly.entity_id
_entity_poly.type
_entity_poly.pdbx_seq_one_letter_code
_entity_poly.pdbx_strand_id
1 'polypeptide(L)' 'MGLLQRFKTGLLKSKQGFARQLDLLFNPGEVTPEFFEELEEALILGDVGAATASLLVDELQE' A
#
# COMPACT_ATOMS: atom_id res chain seq x y z
N MET A 1 4.32 -26.42 9.83
CA MET A 1 4.13 -24.95 9.88
C MET A 1 2.67 -24.63 10.11
N GLY A 2 2.34 -23.76 11.07
CA GLY A 2 0.96 -23.33 11.31
C GLY A 2 0.36 -22.52 10.15
N LEU A 3 -0.96 -22.41 10.08
CA LEU A 3 -1.70 -21.73 9.01
C LEU A 3 -1.21 -20.30 8.76
N LEU A 4 -1.05 -19.51 9.83
CA LEU A 4 -0.57 -18.12 9.75
C LEU A 4 0.84 -18.02 9.16
N GLN A 5 1.73 -18.96 9.50
CA GLN A 5 3.10 -18.97 8.97
C GLN A 5 3.09 -19.27 7.47
N ARG A 6 2.26 -20.23 7.02
CA ARG A 6 2.11 -20.54 5.59
C ARG A 6 1.57 -19.33 4.82
N PHE A 7 0.60 -18.61 5.38
CA PHE A 7 0.03 -17.40 4.76
C PHE A 7 1.07 -16.28 4.65
N LYS A 8 1.81 -16.00 5.72
CA LYS A 8 2.90 -15.00 5.72
C LYS A 8 3.98 -15.32 4.68
N THR A 9 4.39 -16.59 4.59
CA THR A 9 5.37 -17.01 3.58
C THR A 9 4.83 -16.85 2.17
N GLY A 10 3.56 -17.17 1.93
CA GLY A 10 2.91 -17.00 0.62
C GLY A 10 2.84 -15.54 0.16
N LEU A 11 2.59 -14.60 1.09
CA LEU A 11 2.48 -13.18 0.80
C LEU A 11 3.81 -12.42 0.79
N LEU A 12 4.94 -13.10 1.04
CA LEU A 12 6.24 -12.45 1.24
C LEU A 12 6.63 -11.56 0.04
N LYS A 13 6.40 -12.02 -1.19
CA LYS A 13 6.72 -11.27 -2.41
C LYS A 13 5.86 -10.01 -2.56
N SER A 14 4.54 -10.14 -2.40
CA SER A 14 3.61 -9.00 -2.48
C SER A 14 3.93 -7.97 -1.41
N LYS A 15 4.20 -8.41 -0.17
CA LYS A 15 4.64 -7.53 0.91
C LYS A 15 5.93 -6.78 0.53
N GLN A 16 6.94 -7.47 0.01
CA GLN A 16 8.21 -6.84 -0.38
C GLN A 16 8.06 -5.87 -1.55
N GLY A 17 7.20 -6.18 -2.52
CA GLY A 17 6.90 -5.30 -3.64
C GLY A 17 6.23 -4.01 -3.20
N PHE A 18 5.21 -4.13 -2.36
CA PHE A 18 4.40 -3.01 -1.87
C PHE A 18 5.15 -2.16 -0.83
N ALA A 19 5.82 -2.80 0.14
CA ALA A 19 6.55 -2.07 1.20
C ALA A 19 7.63 -1.15 0.64
N ARG A 20 8.31 -1.53 -0.46
CA ARG A 20 9.30 -0.66 -1.11
C ARG A 20 8.69 0.62 -1.69
N GLN A 21 7.46 0.56 -2.21
CA GLN A 21 6.78 1.74 -2.75
C GLN A 21 6.38 2.68 -1.61
N LEU A 22 5.86 2.09 -0.52
CA LEU A 22 5.54 2.84 0.70
C LEU A 22 6.76 3.48 1.36
N ASP A 23 7.89 2.77 1.44
CA ASP A 23 9.13 3.30 2.02
C ASP A 23 9.64 4.56 1.29
N LEU A 24 9.39 4.67 -0.02
CA LEU A 24 9.72 5.85 -0.83
C LEU A 24 8.73 7.00 -0.57
N LEU A 25 7.45 6.68 -0.53
CA LEU A 25 6.34 7.58 -0.24
C LEU A 25 6.48 8.29 1.12
N PHE A 26 6.85 7.54 2.16
CA PHE A 26 6.92 8.06 3.54
C PHE A 26 8.20 8.86 3.84
N ASN A 27 9.12 9.03 2.88
CA ASN A 27 10.45 9.57 3.14
C ASN A 27 10.87 10.55 2.01
N PRO A 28 10.71 11.89 2.17
CA PRO A 28 10.62 12.66 3.41
C PRO A 28 9.20 13.23 3.69
N GLY A 29 8.28 12.38 4.14
CA GLY A 29 7.64 12.53 5.46
C GLY A 29 6.55 13.56 5.73
N GLU A 30 5.97 14.27 4.75
CA GLU A 30 4.76 15.07 5.01
C GLU A 30 3.51 14.43 4.39
N VAL A 31 2.46 14.29 5.21
CA VAL A 31 1.14 13.86 4.75
C VAL A 31 0.47 15.08 4.12
N THR A 32 0.65 15.24 2.82
CA THR A 32 0.08 16.30 1.98
C THR A 32 -0.97 15.72 1.03
N PRO A 33 -1.75 16.56 0.30
CA PRO A 33 -2.59 16.07 -0.79
C PRO A 33 -1.83 15.23 -1.81
N GLU A 34 -0.61 15.65 -2.17
CA GLU A 34 0.27 14.92 -3.10
C GLU A 34 0.67 13.54 -2.55
N PHE A 35 0.88 13.41 -1.24
CA PHE A 35 1.12 12.11 -0.61
C PHE A 35 -0.05 11.13 -0.84
N PHE A 36 -1.30 11.61 -0.74
CA PHE A 36 -2.48 10.77 -0.95
C PHE A 36 -2.65 10.38 -2.42
N GLU A 37 -2.33 11.26 -3.37
CA GLU A 37 -2.30 10.94 -4.80
C GLU A 37 -1.26 9.86 -5.11
N GLU A 38 -0.03 10.00 -4.58
CA GLU A 38 1.03 9.01 -4.77
C GLU A 38 0.69 7.67 -4.06
N LEU A 39 0.02 7.71 -2.92
CA LEU A 39 -0.46 6.52 -2.21
C LEU A 39 -1.54 5.79 -3.03
N GLU A 40 -2.48 6.51 -3.64
CA GLU A 40 -3.50 5.94 -4.53
C GLU A 40 -2.83 5.23 -5.72
N GLU A 41 -1.85 5.87 -6.35
CA GLU A 41 -1.08 5.28 -7.44
C GLU A 41 -0.38 3.98 -7.00
N ALA A 42 0.28 3.99 -5.83
CA ALA A 42 0.96 2.83 -5.28
C ALA A 42 -0.01 1.66 -4.98
N LEU A 43 -1.23 1.96 -4.52
CA LEU A 43 -2.28 0.96 -4.31
C LEU A 43 -2.76 0.36 -5.64
N ILE A 44 -2.96 1.19 -6.66
CA ILE A 44 -3.35 0.72 -8.01
C ILE A 44 -2.27 -0.18 -8.61
N LEU A 45 -0.99 0.23 -8.54
CA LEU A 45 0.15 -0.57 -8.98
C LEU A 45 0.34 -1.86 -8.17
N GLY A 46 -0.20 -1.90 -6.94
CA GLY A 46 -0.24 -3.07 -6.07
C GLY A 46 -1.38 -4.05 -6.35
N ASP A 47 -2.09 -3.92 -7.48
CA ASP A 47 -3.25 -4.73 -7.86
C ASP A 47 -4.45 -4.61 -6.90
N VAL A 48 -4.58 -3.50 -6.16
CA VAL A 48 -5.75 -3.22 -5.28
C VAL A 48 -6.98 -2.82 -6.09
N GLY A 49 -6.75 -2.21 -7.26
CA GLY A 49 -7.78 -1.72 -8.19
C GLY A 49 -8.22 -0.29 -7.88
N ALA A 50 -8.55 0.48 -8.92
CA ALA A 50 -8.80 1.92 -8.83
C ALA A 50 -9.93 2.30 -7.85
N ALA A 51 -11.08 1.63 -7.93
CA ALA A 51 -12.22 1.93 -7.05
C ALA A 51 -11.90 1.71 -5.56
N THR A 52 -11.18 0.62 -5.26
CA THR A 52 -10.78 0.30 -3.89
C THR A 52 -9.66 1.23 -3.41
N ALA A 53 -8.71 1.58 -4.28
CA ALA A 53 -7.62 2.49 -3.96
C ALA A 53 -8.15 3.88 -3.57
N SER A 54 -9.05 4.44 -4.39
CA SER A 54 -9.74 5.70 -4.10
C SER A 54 -10.48 5.65 -2.77
N LEU A 55 -11.25 4.58 -2.51
CA LEU A 55 -11.96 4.41 -1.23
C LEU A 55 -11.00 4.37 -0.03
N LEU A 56 -9.89 3.64 -0.13
CA LEU A 56 -8.92 3.53 0.96
C LEU A 56 -8.24 4.87 1.26
N VAL A 57 -7.94 5.66 0.24
CA VAL A 57 -7.32 6.98 0.39
C VAL A 57 -8.32 8.00 0.94
N ASP A 58 -9.58 7.93 0.54
CA ASP A 58 -10.66 8.74 1.12
C ASP A 58 -10.85 8.41 2.62
N GLU A 59 -10.89 7.12 2.99
CA GLU A 59 -11.00 6.69 4.40
C GLU A 59 -9.79 7.12 5.26
N LEU A 60 -8.60 7.27 4.68
CA LEU A 60 -7.40 7.73 5.40
C LEU A 60 -7.37 9.26 5.60
N GLN A 61 -8.15 10.02 4.84
CA GLN A 61 -8.25 11.48 4.94
C GLN A 61 -9.33 11.95 5.94
N GLU A 62 -10.25 11.06 6.31
CA GLU A 62 -11.23 11.28 7.40
C GLU A 62 -10.61 11.19 8.79
#